data_AF-A0A9E1SEM5-F1
#
_entry.id   AF-A0A9E1SEM5-F1
#
_cell.length_a   1.000
_cell.length_b   1.000
_cell.length_c   1.000
_cell.angle_alpha   90.00
_cell.angle_beta   90.00
_cell.angle_gamma   90.00
#
_symmetry.space_group_name_H-M   'P 1'
#
loop_
_entity.id
_entity.type
_entity.pdbx_description
1 polymer ?
#
loop_
_entity_poly.entity_id
_entity_poly.type
_entity_poly.pdbx_seq_one_letter_code
_entity_poly.pdbx_strand_id
1 'polypeptide(L)'
;MAGGKETPRQKMIGMMYLVLTALLALNVSKSILDAFVNIEENIQVGNITEHQRGNAQIAAVLEKSNEKDSTGQIASPRAGVIYNSMQEIDKLTAEKIQFIDKLKLMVFQAIKEDLDPKAEKPICILEKGQVLNFSDTKNPRLTKSDDFVKPIRMNLHNVQKKDAYDEQMLLMGINESIEQPNKAAEGFKVWDQMLDYRAKLPAIMVNAVNEINKEDSTKQASVFKDPKIVAFKNIDDLGTKIDGALKGISDIDLANNVKKIYSGLSKNEKIPDPKKETGPLHWIGMTFDHAPAVAAIAALSGLQSEVLTARADALTYLAGLIGGGSYSFNAVEGRAFAPPAAAAGATIKMDVMMVAYDTEKQPIVNPNQGKVIETKDGKAIVEFTAPSSGEMELTGTVGIKDKNGTVKYAKYNTTLQVV
;
A
#
# COMPACT_ATOMS: atom_id res chain seq x y z
N MET A 1 2.80 -5.51 -68.88
CA MET A 1 2.64 -4.04 -68.75
C MET A 1 3.95 -3.48 -68.20
N ALA A 2 4.70 -2.76 -69.05
CA ALA A 2 5.87 -1.91 -68.80
C ALA A 2 7.01 -2.40 -67.86
N GLY A 3 7.85 -3.31 -68.36
CA GLY A 3 9.16 -3.65 -67.78
C GLY A 3 10.32 -2.87 -68.42
N GLY A 4 10.24 -1.54 -68.44
CA GLY A 4 11.39 -0.71 -68.81
C GLY A 4 12.40 -0.69 -67.67
N LYS A 5 13.70 -0.91 -67.93
CA LYS A 5 14.75 -0.71 -66.92
C LYS A 5 14.67 0.74 -66.44
N GLU A 6 14.21 0.94 -65.20
CA GLU A 6 14.12 2.28 -64.61
C GLU A 6 15.46 3.00 -64.72
N THR A 7 15.41 4.24 -65.19
CA THR A 7 16.61 5.08 -65.28
C THR A 7 17.18 5.30 -63.87
N PRO A 8 18.51 5.48 -63.70
CA PRO A 8 19.11 5.75 -62.39
C PRO A 8 18.44 6.90 -61.62
N ARG A 9 17.91 7.90 -62.35
CA ARG A 9 17.11 8.99 -61.80
C ARG A 9 15.76 8.52 -61.25
N GLN A 10 15.03 7.65 -61.95
CA GLN A 10 13.78 7.08 -61.47
C GLN A 10 13.98 6.19 -60.24
N LYS A 11 15.07 5.41 -60.20
CA LYS A 11 15.44 4.64 -59.00
C LYS A 11 15.74 5.53 -57.80
N MET A 12 16.45 6.65 -58.00
CA MET A 12 16.67 7.62 -56.93
C MET A 12 15.38 8.26 -56.45
N ILE A 13 14.46 8.60 -57.36
CA ILE A 13 13.15 9.17 -57.02
C ILE A 13 12.27 8.14 -56.30
N GLY A 14 12.26 6.88 -56.74
CA GLY A 14 11.52 5.79 -56.12
C GLY A 14 12.05 5.45 -54.72
N MET A 15 13.37 5.42 -54.55
CA MET A 15 14.00 5.28 -53.23
C MET A 15 13.65 6.46 -52.32
N MET A 16 13.66 7.69 -52.84
CA MET A 16 13.22 8.87 -52.09
C MET A 16 11.75 8.77 -51.66
N TYR A 17 10.85 8.36 -52.57
CA TYR A 17 9.44 8.20 -52.25
C TYR A 17 9.19 7.11 -51.22
N LEU A 18 9.92 5.98 -51.29
CA LEU A 18 9.85 4.93 -50.29
C LEU A 18 10.35 5.42 -48.92
N VAL A 19 11.48 6.13 -48.89
CA VAL A 19 12.01 6.72 -47.64
C VAL A 19 11.04 7.76 -47.08
N LEU A 20 10.47 8.64 -47.91
CA LEU A 20 9.57 9.70 -47.47
C LEU A 20 8.20 9.16 -47.03
N THR A 21 7.69 8.13 -47.72
CA THR A 21 6.46 7.42 -47.32
C THR A 21 6.68 6.62 -46.04
N ALA A 22 7.84 5.99 -45.86
CA ALA A 22 8.21 5.33 -44.61
C ALA A 22 8.33 6.33 -43.44
N LEU A 23 8.94 7.51 -43.66
CA LEU A 23 9.00 8.58 -42.66
C LEU A 23 7.62 9.12 -42.29
N LEU A 24 6.72 9.30 -43.27
CA LEU A 24 5.33 9.69 -43.02
C LEU A 24 4.53 8.61 -42.28
N ALA A 25 4.78 7.34 -42.58
CA ALA A 25 4.11 6.21 -41.93
C ALA A 25 4.64 5.93 -40.51
N LEU A 26 5.91 6.26 -40.23
CA LEU A 26 6.53 6.21 -38.90
C LEU A 26 6.01 7.31 -37.96
N ASN A 27 5.50 8.41 -38.52
CA ASN A 27 4.93 9.49 -37.72
C ASN A 27 3.57 9.08 -37.14
N VAL A 28 3.58 8.67 -35.88
CA VAL A 28 2.37 8.46 -35.06
C VAL A 28 1.57 9.77 -35.00
N SER A 29 0.24 9.68 -35.09
CA SER A 29 -0.61 10.87 -35.04
C SER A 29 -0.41 11.64 -33.73
N LYS A 30 -0.31 12.97 -33.82
CA LYS A 30 -0.15 13.85 -32.65
C LYS A 30 -1.21 13.61 -31.57
N SER A 31 -2.44 13.28 -31.97
CA SER A 31 -3.53 12.90 -31.07
C SER A 31 -3.25 11.67 -30.21
N ILE A 32 -2.49 10.68 -30.71
CA ILE A 32 -2.11 9.50 -29.93
C ILE A 32 -1.06 9.88 -28.87
N LEU A 33 -0.09 10.73 -29.23
CA LEU A 33 0.92 11.22 -28.28
C LEU A 33 0.26 12.06 -27.17
N ASP A 34 -0.68 12.93 -27.52
CA ASP A 34 -1.43 13.73 -26.55
C ASP A 34 -2.30 12.84 -25.62
N ALA A 35 -2.78 11.68 -26.09
CA ALA A 35 -3.47 10.71 -25.24
C ALA A 35 -2.54 10.14 -24.16
N PHE A 36 -1.29 9.80 -24.49
CA PHE A 36 -0.30 9.36 -23.49
C PHE A 36 0.03 10.45 -22.48
N VAL A 37 0.13 11.70 -22.91
CA VAL A 37 0.32 12.86 -22.01
C VAL A 37 -0.81 12.96 -20.99
N ASN A 38 -2.07 12.81 -21.44
CA ASN A 38 -3.24 12.84 -20.56
C ASN A 38 -3.30 11.64 -19.61
N ILE A 39 -2.95 10.44 -20.09
CA ILE A 39 -2.86 9.24 -19.25
C ILE A 39 -1.80 9.44 -18.16
N GLU A 40 -0.63 9.98 -18.50
CA GLU A 40 0.42 10.25 -17.51
C GLU A 40 -0.03 11.26 -16.45
N GLU A 41 -0.75 12.33 -16.81
CA GLU A 41 -1.29 13.27 -15.82
C GLU A 41 -2.25 12.57 -14.86
N ASN A 42 -3.13 11.70 -15.37
CA ASN A 42 -4.04 10.93 -14.52
C ASN A 42 -3.30 9.95 -13.60
N ILE A 43 -2.25 9.28 -14.10
CA ILE A 43 -1.42 8.38 -13.27
C ILE A 43 -0.73 9.18 -12.16
N GLN A 44 -0.18 10.36 -12.46
CA GLN A 44 0.45 11.21 -11.45
C GLN A 44 -0.54 11.66 -10.36
N VAL A 45 -1.77 12.02 -10.73
CA VAL A 45 -2.83 12.36 -9.76
C VAL A 45 -3.19 11.14 -8.90
N GLY A 46 -3.31 9.95 -9.51
CA GLY A 46 -3.52 8.70 -8.78
C GLY A 46 -2.39 8.41 -7.80
N ASN A 47 -1.14 8.59 -8.23
CA ASN A 47 0.05 8.40 -7.40
C ASN A 47 0.06 9.34 -6.18
N ILE A 48 -0.34 10.60 -6.34
CA ILE A 48 -0.49 11.55 -5.22
C ILE A 48 -1.57 11.08 -4.24
N THR A 49 -2.67 10.52 -4.75
CA THR A 49 -3.78 10.02 -3.92
C THR A 49 -3.33 8.81 -3.09
N GLU A 50 -2.66 7.83 -3.70
CA GLU A 50 -2.13 6.65 -3.00
C GLU A 50 -1.04 7.02 -1.98
N HIS A 51 -0.20 7.98 -2.34
CA HIS A 51 0.78 8.57 -1.43
C HIS A 51 0.12 9.18 -0.19
N GLN A 52 -0.89 10.03 -0.38
CA GLN A 52 -1.65 10.64 0.71
C GLN A 52 -2.37 9.59 1.57
N ARG A 53 -2.95 8.56 0.95
CA ARG A 53 -3.58 7.43 1.65
C ARG A 53 -2.60 6.76 2.61
N GLY A 54 -1.39 6.47 2.16
CA GLY A 54 -0.34 5.89 3.00
C GLY A 54 0.11 6.83 4.13
N ASN A 55 0.37 8.10 3.82
CA ASN A 55 0.85 9.08 4.81
C ASN A 55 -0.19 9.34 5.91
N ALA A 56 -1.48 9.33 5.58
CA ALA A 56 -2.55 9.44 6.56
C ALA A 56 -2.51 8.28 7.58
N GLN A 57 -2.19 7.05 7.15
CA GLN A 57 -2.06 5.92 8.06
C GLN A 57 -0.87 6.09 9.01
N ILE A 58 0.28 6.54 8.49
CA ILE A 58 1.47 6.78 9.31
C ILE A 58 1.21 7.86 10.36
N ALA A 59 0.58 8.97 9.97
CA ALA A 59 0.21 10.05 10.88
C ALA A 59 -0.74 9.55 11.98
N ALA A 60 -1.77 8.79 11.61
CA ALA A 60 -2.71 8.21 12.57
C ALA A 60 -2.04 7.26 13.57
N VAL A 61 -1.05 6.47 13.11
CA VAL A 61 -0.27 5.59 13.99
C VAL A 61 0.69 6.37 14.88
N LEU A 62 1.30 7.44 14.37
CA LEU A 62 2.19 8.31 15.14
C LEU A 62 1.45 9.05 16.27
N GLU A 63 0.22 9.50 16.01
CA GLU A 63 -0.61 10.10 17.06
C GLU A 63 -0.87 9.10 18.18
N LYS A 64 -1.26 7.86 17.84
CA LYS A 64 -1.52 6.79 18.80
C LYS A 64 -0.28 6.28 19.53
N SER A 65 0.90 6.34 18.90
CA SER A 65 2.15 5.95 19.56
C SER A 65 2.61 6.96 20.62
N ASN A 66 2.18 8.22 20.51
CA ASN A 66 2.45 9.28 21.47
C ASN A 66 1.31 9.50 22.49
N GLU A 67 0.15 8.88 22.28
CA GLU A 67 -0.99 8.97 23.17
C GLU A 67 -0.63 8.36 24.54
N LYS A 68 -0.94 9.11 25.60
CA LYS A 68 -0.69 8.69 26.99
C LYS A 68 -2.01 8.41 27.69
N ASP A 69 -2.06 7.29 28.39
CA ASP A 69 -3.19 6.94 29.25
C ASP A 69 -3.32 7.93 30.43
N SER A 70 -4.41 7.82 31.18
CA SER A 70 -4.68 8.60 32.40
C SER A 70 -3.61 8.44 33.50
N THR A 71 -2.66 7.51 33.33
CA THR A 71 -1.51 7.25 34.21
C THR A 71 -0.19 7.85 33.68
N GLY A 72 -0.21 8.50 32.51
CA GLY A 72 0.96 9.11 31.87
C GLY A 72 1.86 8.14 31.09
N GLN A 73 1.49 6.86 30.98
CA GLN A 73 2.19 5.84 30.19
C GLN A 73 1.65 5.77 28.75
N ILE A 74 2.44 5.27 27.80
CA ILE A 74 2.03 5.13 26.39
C ILE A 74 0.84 4.17 26.31
N ALA A 75 -0.27 4.63 25.73
CA ALA A 75 -1.55 3.92 25.66
C ALA A 75 -1.49 2.63 24.84
N SER A 76 -0.62 2.59 23.82
CA SER A 76 -0.44 1.42 22.96
C SER A 76 1.06 1.14 22.71
N PRO A 77 1.69 0.24 23.49
CA PRO A 77 3.08 -0.19 23.24
C PRO A 77 3.29 -0.75 21.82
N ARG A 78 2.25 -1.41 21.27
CA ARG A 78 2.22 -1.97 19.91
C ARG A 78 2.31 -0.91 18.81
N ALA A 79 1.80 0.30 19.07
CA ALA A 79 1.83 1.38 18.08
C ALA A 79 3.26 1.83 17.74
N GLY A 80 4.19 1.79 18.71
CA GLY A 80 5.60 2.10 18.47
C GLY A 80 6.29 1.08 17.55
N VAL A 81 6.04 -0.22 17.77
CA VAL A 81 6.58 -1.30 16.93
C VAL A 81 6.08 -1.16 15.50
N ILE A 82 4.78 -0.96 15.32
CA ILE A 82 4.15 -0.79 14.01
C ILE A 82 4.69 0.46 13.31
N TYR A 83 4.83 1.58 14.04
CA TYR A 83 5.38 2.82 13.48
C TYR A 83 6.79 2.60 12.89
N ASN A 84 7.66 1.88 13.60
CA ASN A 84 9.01 1.57 13.11
C ASN A 84 8.97 0.73 11.83
N SER A 85 8.09 -0.29 11.75
CA SER A 85 7.90 -1.08 10.54
C SER A 85 7.31 -0.25 9.39
N MET A 86 6.40 0.69 9.67
CA MET A 86 5.89 1.62 8.67
C MET A 86 6.99 2.54 8.11
N GLN A 87 7.92 3.01 8.95
CA GLN A 87 9.09 3.76 8.50
C GLN A 87 10.03 2.94 7.62
N GLU A 88 10.19 1.64 7.90
CA GLU A 88 10.97 0.74 7.05
C GLU A 88 10.32 0.55 5.68
N ILE A 89 8.99 0.40 5.64
CA ILE A 89 8.20 0.34 4.39
C ILE A 89 8.38 1.65 3.60
N ASP A 90 8.34 2.79 4.26
CA ASP A 90 8.54 4.10 3.62
C ASP A 90 9.92 4.24 3.01
N LYS A 91 10.97 3.86 3.75
CA LYS A 91 12.34 3.89 3.24
C LYS A 91 12.49 2.98 2.03
N LEU A 92 12.02 1.75 2.11
CA LEU A 92 12.05 0.80 0.99
C LEU A 92 11.29 1.36 -0.22
N THR A 93 10.12 1.96 0.01
CA THR A 93 9.31 2.55 -1.06
C THR A 93 9.98 3.75 -1.70
N ALA A 94 10.55 4.65 -0.90
CA ALA A 94 11.31 5.80 -1.38
C ALA A 94 12.47 5.37 -2.28
N GLU A 95 13.22 4.32 -1.91
CA GLU A 95 14.29 3.77 -2.75
C GLU A 95 13.79 3.36 -4.15
N LYS A 96 12.61 2.73 -4.24
CA LYS A 96 12.02 2.32 -5.54
C LYS A 96 11.49 3.50 -6.34
N ILE A 97 10.79 4.43 -5.69
CA ILE A 97 10.26 5.63 -6.36
C ILE A 97 11.40 6.48 -6.91
N GLN A 98 12.43 6.74 -6.10
CA GLN A 98 13.63 7.48 -6.51
C GLN A 98 14.36 6.81 -7.68
N PHE A 99 14.41 5.47 -7.69
CA PHE A 99 15.02 4.74 -8.80
C PHE A 99 14.21 4.91 -10.10
N ILE A 100 12.88 4.82 -10.02
CA ILE A 100 12.02 5.02 -11.20
C ILE A 100 12.07 6.49 -11.68
N ASP A 101 12.07 7.46 -10.76
CA ASP A 101 12.24 8.88 -11.10
C ASP A 101 13.58 9.15 -11.79
N LYS A 102 14.66 8.52 -11.31
CA LYS A 102 15.96 8.56 -11.98
C LYS A 102 15.85 8.07 -13.42
N LEU A 103 15.19 6.93 -13.67
CA LEU A 103 15.02 6.43 -15.03
C LEU A 103 14.22 7.40 -15.90
N LYS A 104 13.13 7.97 -15.38
CA LYS A 104 12.34 9.00 -16.09
C LYS A 104 13.22 10.22 -16.46
N LEU A 105 14.03 10.71 -15.53
CA LEU A 105 14.97 11.81 -15.78
C LEU A 105 16.03 11.44 -16.82
N MET A 106 16.57 10.22 -16.77
CA MET A 106 17.55 9.73 -17.76
C MET A 106 16.94 9.65 -19.16
N VAL A 107 15.66 9.26 -19.29
CA VAL A 107 14.95 9.30 -20.59
C VAL A 107 14.95 10.73 -21.13
N PHE A 108 14.53 11.72 -20.34
CA PHE A 108 14.50 13.13 -20.76
C PHE A 108 15.90 13.69 -21.12
N GLN A 109 16.92 13.33 -20.33
CA GLN A 109 18.30 13.71 -20.64
C GLN A 109 18.78 13.09 -21.97
N ALA A 110 18.43 11.83 -22.22
CA ALA A 110 18.82 11.13 -23.45
C ALA A 110 18.19 11.79 -24.69
N ILE A 111 16.92 12.20 -24.61
CA ILE A 111 16.24 12.94 -25.68
C ILE A 111 16.61 14.44 -25.72
N LYS A 112 17.50 14.90 -24.82
CA LYS A 112 18.01 16.29 -24.74
C LYS A 112 16.93 17.34 -24.46
N GLU A 113 16.00 17.02 -23.58
CA GLU A 113 15.01 17.99 -23.07
C GLU A 113 15.61 18.89 -21.99
N ASP A 114 15.04 20.09 -21.83
CA ASP A 114 15.40 21.00 -20.75
C ASP A 114 14.68 20.60 -19.46
N LEU A 115 15.47 20.16 -18.47
CA LEU A 115 14.99 19.72 -17.17
C LEU A 115 15.05 20.80 -16.10
N ASP A 116 15.46 22.03 -16.44
CA ASP A 116 15.48 23.12 -15.47
C ASP A 116 14.06 23.43 -14.99
N PRO A 117 13.76 23.28 -13.68
CA PRO A 117 12.45 23.65 -13.13
C PRO A 117 12.11 25.14 -13.29
N LYS A 118 13.08 25.99 -13.63
CA LYS A 118 12.92 27.43 -13.88
C LYS A 118 12.79 27.79 -15.36
N ALA A 119 12.80 26.81 -16.26
CA ALA A 119 12.58 27.05 -17.68
C ALA A 119 11.19 27.69 -17.93
N GLU A 120 11.01 28.35 -19.07
CA GLU A 120 9.73 28.95 -19.46
C GLU A 120 8.58 27.92 -19.51
N LYS A 121 8.92 26.69 -19.94
CA LYS A 121 8.02 25.55 -20.01
C LYS A 121 8.63 24.39 -19.21
N PRO A 122 8.53 24.42 -17.87
CA PRO A 122 9.22 23.45 -17.04
C PRO A 122 8.59 22.06 -17.21
N ILE A 123 9.42 21.05 -17.45
CA ILE A 123 8.99 19.65 -17.47
C ILE A 123 8.88 19.16 -16.03
N CYS A 124 9.93 19.35 -15.21
CA CYS A 124 9.91 18.93 -13.81
C CYS A 124 9.22 19.98 -12.94
N ILE A 125 8.15 19.59 -12.25
CA ILE A 125 7.43 20.43 -11.29
C ILE A 125 7.90 20.04 -9.89
N LEU A 126 8.61 20.96 -9.23
CA LEU A 126 9.13 20.77 -7.89
C LEU A 126 8.26 21.45 -6.83
N GLU A 127 8.14 20.80 -5.68
CA GLU A 127 7.52 21.38 -4.50
C GLU A 127 8.52 22.24 -3.70
N LYS A 128 7.98 23.06 -2.79
CA LYS A 128 8.80 23.94 -1.96
C LYS A 128 9.78 23.10 -1.14
N GLY A 129 11.07 23.43 -1.21
CA GLY A 129 12.14 22.73 -0.48
C GLY A 129 12.84 21.63 -1.28
N GLN A 130 12.28 21.21 -2.42
CA GLN A 130 12.91 20.20 -3.27
C GLN A 130 14.07 20.78 -4.08
N VAL A 131 15.13 19.99 -4.23
CA VAL A 131 16.29 20.33 -5.07
C VAL A 131 16.60 19.16 -6.01
N LEU A 132 16.37 19.38 -7.30
CA LEU A 132 16.69 18.43 -8.36
C LEU A 132 18.14 18.62 -8.83
N ASN A 133 18.92 17.54 -8.82
CA ASN A 133 20.19 17.48 -9.55
C ASN A 133 19.94 16.78 -10.89
N PHE A 134 19.75 17.58 -11.94
CA PHE A 134 19.59 17.13 -13.32
C PHE A 134 20.89 17.22 -14.14
N SER A 135 21.98 17.73 -13.56
CA SER A 135 23.27 17.85 -14.25
C SER A 135 24.06 16.54 -14.27
N ASP A 136 23.79 15.65 -13.32
CA ASP A 136 24.36 14.31 -13.30
C ASP A 136 23.65 13.43 -14.34
N THR A 137 24.36 12.97 -15.36
CA THR A 137 23.82 12.13 -16.43
C THR A 137 23.77 10.65 -16.08
N LYS A 138 24.46 10.22 -15.02
CA LYS A 138 24.48 8.83 -14.55
C LYS A 138 23.51 8.60 -13.40
N ASN A 139 23.27 9.62 -12.60
CA ASN A 139 22.43 9.53 -11.42
C ASN A 139 21.61 10.81 -11.17
N PRO A 140 20.77 11.23 -12.13
CA PRO A 140 19.86 12.35 -11.92
C PRO A 140 18.83 11.99 -10.84
N ARG A 141 18.62 12.88 -9.86
CA ARG A 141 17.70 12.64 -8.74
C ARG A 141 17.39 13.91 -7.94
N LEU A 142 16.35 13.85 -7.11
CA LEU A 142 16.18 14.78 -6.00
C LEU A 142 17.30 14.57 -4.97
N THR A 143 17.99 15.65 -4.62
CA THR A 143 19.04 15.67 -3.59
C THR A 143 18.55 16.18 -2.24
N LYS A 144 17.47 16.96 -2.25
CA LYS A 144 16.74 17.40 -1.05
C LYS A 144 15.25 17.24 -1.31
N SER A 145 14.56 16.63 -0.35
CA SER A 145 13.11 16.53 -0.27
C SER A 145 12.77 16.20 1.18
N ASP A 146 11.66 16.73 1.69
CA ASP A 146 11.11 16.31 2.99
C ASP A 146 10.38 14.96 2.87
N ASP A 147 9.98 14.59 1.64
CA ASP A 147 9.29 13.36 1.32
C ASP A 147 9.87 12.74 0.04
N PHE A 148 10.57 11.62 0.19
CA PHE A 148 11.17 10.88 -0.94
C PHE A 148 10.26 9.77 -1.48
N VAL A 149 9.13 9.50 -0.82
CA VAL A 149 8.11 8.54 -1.31
C VAL A 149 7.25 9.20 -2.38
N LYS A 150 7.11 10.52 -2.34
CA LYS A 150 6.39 11.29 -3.35
C LYS A 150 7.18 11.39 -4.67
N PRO A 151 6.63 10.87 -5.79
CA PRO A 151 7.29 10.96 -7.10
C PRO A 151 7.45 12.40 -7.60
N ILE A 152 8.47 12.65 -8.42
CA ILE A 152 8.64 13.94 -9.12
C ILE A 152 7.48 14.12 -10.11
N ARG A 153 6.78 15.25 -9.99
CA ARG A 153 5.74 15.62 -10.97
C ARG A 153 6.37 16.10 -12.27
N MET A 154 5.80 15.67 -13.39
CA MET A 154 6.31 15.97 -14.73
C MET A 154 5.19 16.42 -15.66
N ASN A 155 5.36 17.58 -16.30
CA ASN A 155 4.41 18.10 -17.27
C ASN A 155 4.80 17.68 -18.69
N LEU A 156 4.24 16.57 -19.17
CA LEU A 156 4.56 16.03 -20.48
C LEU A 156 4.03 16.89 -21.64
N HIS A 157 3.12 17.85 -21.40
CA HIS A 157 2.72 18.80 -22.44
C HIS A 157 3.91 19.65 -22.92
N ASN A 158 4.86 19.92 -22.02
CA ASN A 158 6.04 20.76 -22.27
C ASN A 158 7.18 20.02 -22.99
N VAL A 159 7.11 18.69 -23.09
CA VAL A 159 8.10 17.86 -23.81
C VAL A 159 8.02 18.16 -25.31
N GLN A 160 9.16 18.46 -25.93
CA GLN A 160 9.23 18.77 -27.37
C GLN A 160 9.30 17.49 -28.21
N LYS A 161 10.17 16.54 -27.84
CA LYS A 161 10.40 15.28 -28.57
C LYS A 161 9.55 14.14 -28.01
N LYS A 162 8.23 14.33 -28.05
CA LYS A 162 7.26 13.34 -27.55
C LYS A 162 7.34 12.00 -28.30
N ASP A 163 7.76 12.06 -29.55
CA ASP A 163 7.88 10.99 -30.54
C ASP A 163 9.31 10.44 -30.68
N ALA A 164 10.22 10.73 -29.74
CA ALA A 164 11.49 10.00 -29.71
C ALA A 164 11.22 8.51 -29.40
N TYR A 165 11.91 7.59 -30.09
CA TYR A 165 11.70 6.13 -29.99
C TYR A 165 12.95 5.37 -29.51
N ASP A 166 14.14 5.83 -29.90
CA ASP A 166 15.36 5.02 -29.80
C ASP A 166 16.05 5.18 -28.44
N GLU A 167 16.06 6.39 -27.89
CA GLU A 167 16.83 6.71 -26.69
C GLU A 167 16.39 5.91 -25.46
N GLN A 168 15.09 5.86 -25.19
CA GLN A 168 14.54 5.05 -24.11
C GLN A 168 14.67 3.56 -24.38
N MET A 169 14.53 3.10 -25.62
CA MET A 169 14.70 1.70 -26.00
C MET A 169 16.11 1.22 -25.62
N LEU A 170 17.13 2.00 -25.98
CA LEU A 170 18.53 1.74 -25.63
C LEU A 170 18.78 1.84 -24.12
N LEU A 171 18.20 2.83 -23.44
CA LEU A 171 18.33 3.00 -21.99
C LEU A 171 17.78 1.79 -21.22
N MET A 172 16.68 1.21 -21.72
CA MET A 172 16.04 0.02 -21.15
C MET A 172 16.75 -1.29 -21.51
N GLY A 173 17.81 -1.22 -22.33
CA GLY A 173 18.66 -2.36 -22.70
C GLY A 173 18.22 -3.11 -23.95
N ILE A 174 17.31 -2.55 -24.74
CA ILE A 174 16.84 -3.14 -26.00
C ILE A 174 17.75 -2.62 -27.11
N ASN A 175 18.98 -3.12 -27.17
CA ASN A 175 20.00 -2.58 -28.10
C ASN A 175 20.05 -3.37 -29.41
N GLU A 176 20.32 -4.68 -29.30
CA GLU A 176 20.58 -5.55 -30.45
C GLU A 176 19.41 -6.49 -30.74
N SER A 177 18.71 -6.93 -29.69
CA SER A 177 17.61 -7.87 -29.81
C SER A 177 16.58 -7.65 -28.71
N ILE A 178 15.30 -7.62 -29.12
CA ILE A 178 14.15 -7.62 -28.21
C ILE A 178 14.00 -8.97 -27.48
N GLU A 179 14.49 -10.07 -28.06
CA GLU A 179 14.44 -11.41 -27.47
C GLU A 179 15.48 -11.57 -26.35
N GLN A 180 16.59 -10.83 -26.43
CA GLN A 180 17.70 -10.89 -25.48
C GLN A 180 18.12 -9.48 -25.04
N PRO A 181 17.29 -8.79 -24.24
CA PRO A 181 17.63 -7.46 -23.74
C PRO A 181 18.89 -7.51 -22.86
N ASN A 182 19.70 -6.46 -22.94
CA ASN A 182 20.89 -6.28 -22.14
C ASN A 182 20.53 -6.06 -20.66
N LYS A 183 20.66 -7.13 -19.87
CA LYS A 183 20.34 -7.10 -18.44
C LYS A 183 21.23 -6.20 -17.60
N ALA A 184 22.39 -5.77 -18.12
CA ALA A 184 23.28 -4.85 -17.43
C ALA A 184 22.88 -3.37 -17.60
N ALA A 185 21.94 -3.07 -18.51
CA ALA A 185 21.45 -1.72 -18.73
C ALA A 185 20.78 -1.16 -17.47
N GLU A 186 20.93 0.15 -17.24
CA GLU A 186 20.39 0.78 -16.04
C GLU A 186 18.86 0.68 -15.98
N GLY A 187 18.19 0.87 -17.12
CA GLY A 187 16.74 0.71 -17.22
C GLY A 187 16.27 -0.71 -16.98
N PHE A 188 17.08 -1.73 -17.34
CA PHE A 188 16.69 -3.13 -17.12
C PHE A 188 16.59 -3.48 -15.64
N LYS A 189 17.42 -2.86 -14.79
CA LYS A 189 17.43 -3.07 -13.34
C LYS A 189 16.10 -2.70 -12.68
N VAL A 190 15.21 -1.94 -13.33
CA VAL A 190 13.86 -1.66 -12.79
C VAL A 190 13.10 -2.94 -12.50
N TRP A 191 13.28 -3.98 -13.32
CA TRP A 191 12.64 -5.27 -13.13
C TRP A 191 13.10 -5.92 -11.82
N ASP A 192 14.41 -5.99 -11.61
CA ASP A 192 14.99 -6.54 -10.38
C ASP A 192 14.58 -5.72 -9.15
N GLN A 193 14.54 -4.39 -9.27
CA GLN A 193 14.08 -3.50 -8.21
C GLN A 193 12.62 -3.79 -7.82
N MET A 194 11.78 -4.12 -8.80
CA MET A 194 10.38 -4.43 -8.57
C MET A 194 10.17 -5.81 -7.95
N LEU A 195 10.91 -6.82 -8.40
CA LEU A 195 10.92 -8.13 -7.77
C LEU A 195 11.42 -8.06 -6.32
N ASP A 196 12.47 -7.26 -6.06
CA ASP A 196 12.99 -7.01 -4.71
C ASP A 196 11.95 -6.35 -3.80
N TYR A 197 11.22 -5.34 -4.31
CA TYR A 197 10.14 -4.69 -3.56
C TYR A 197 9.01 -5.67 -3.23
N ARG A 198 8.59 -6.46 -4.22
CA ARG A 198 7.56 -7.51 -4.06
C ARG A 198 7.94 -8.57 -3.02
N ALA A 199 9.22 -8.89 -2.89
CA ALA A 199 9.70 -9.85 -1.90
C ALA A 199 9.77 -9.23 -0.48
N LYS A 200 10.33 -8.02 -0.37
CA LYS A 200 10.61 -7.37 0.91
C LYS A 200 9.37 -6.80 1.59
N LEU A 201 8.46 -6.18 0.84
CA LEU A 201 7.30 -5.51 1.44
C LEU A 201 6.43 -6.49 2.26
N PRO A 202 6.02 -7.67 1.74
CA PRO A 202 5.30 -8.65 2.54
C PRO A 202 6.12 -9.21 3.71
N ALA A 203 7.43 -9.37 3.54
CA ALA A 203 8.30 -9.83 4.61
C ALA A 203 8.32 -8.84 5.78
N ILE A 204 8.38 -7.53 5.51
CA ILE A 204 8.30 -6.48 6.53
C ILE A 204 6.95 -6.53 7.26
N MET A 205 5.84 -6.72 6.53
CA MET A 205 4.51 -6.86 7.16
C MET A 205 4.44 -8.05 8.12
N VAL A 206 4.98 -9.20 7.70
CA VAL A 206 5.00 -10.43 8.52
C VAL A 206 5.91 -10.25 9.74
N ASN A 207 7.06 -9.60 9.57
CA ASN A 207 7.96 -9.26 10.67
C ASN A 207 7.29 -8.31 11.67
N ALA A 208 6.56 -7.29 11.20
CA ALA A 208 5.82 -6.37 12.06
C ALA A 208 4.80 -7.11 12.94
N VAL A 209 4.03 -8.04 12.36
CA VAL A 209 3.08 -8.86 13.10
C VAL A 209 3.78 -9.81 14.08
N ASN A 210 4.93 -10.36 13.70
CA ASN A 210 5.72 -11.18 14.62
C ASN A 210 6.26 -10.39 15.81
N GLU A 211 6.77 -9.17 15.59
CA GLU A 211 7.25 -8.32 16.69
C GLU A 211 6.11 -7.96 17.66
N ILE A 212 4.90 -7.68 17.15
CA ILE A 212 3.71 -7.49 18.01
C ILE A 212 3.42 -8.76 18.81
N ASN A 213 3.46 -9.92 18.17
CA ASN A 213 3.15 -11.20 18.82
C ASN A 213 4.24 -11.65 19.81
N LYS A 214 5.48 -11.13 19.77
CA LYS A 214 6.49 -11.45 20.79
C LYS A 214 6.08 -10.99 22.19
N GLU A 215 5.26 -9.94 22.29
CA GLU A 215 4.66 -9.52 23.56
C GLU A 215 3.64 -10.56 24.07
N ASP A 216 3.00 -11.30 23.16
CA ASP A 216 2.02 -12.35 23.45
C ASP A 216 2.69 -13.75 23.33
N SER A 217 3.27 -14.26 24.43
CA SER A 217 4.13 -15.46 24.49
C SER A 217 3.53 -16.81 24.01
N THR A 218 2.35 -16.80 23.38
CA THR A 218 1.56 -17.99 23.00
C THR A 218 1.46 -18.21 21.48
N LYS A 219 1.91 -17.28 20.63
CA LYS A 219 1.74 -17.39 19.16
C LYS A 219 3.03 -17.81 18.45
N GLN A 220 2.91 -18.82 17.58
CA GLN A 220 3.99 -19.24 16.69
C GLN A 220 4.29 -18.14 15.66
N ALA A 221 5.57 -17.86 15.42
CA ALA A 221 6.01 -16.84 14.47
C ALA A 221 5.56 -17.20 13.03
N SER A 222 4.93 -16.23 12.36
CA SER A 222 4.56 -16.35 10.96
C SER A 222 5.80 -16.22 10.07
N VAL A 223 5.92 -17.05 9.03
CA VAL A 223 7.05 -17.01 8.10
C VAL A 223 6.55 -16.87 6.68
N PHE A 224 7.03 -15.82 6.00
CA PHE A 224 6.84 -15.64 4.57
C PHE A 224 8.14 -15.94 3.82
N LYS A 225 8.03 -16.75 2.76
CA LYS A 225 9.14 -17.03 1.84
C LYS A 225 8.69 -16.63 0.44
N ASP A 226 9.41 -15.69 -0.17
CA ASP A 226 9.10 -15.23 -1.53
C ASP A 226 9.06 -16.43 -2.50
N PRO A 227 7.92 -16.71 -3.17
CA PRO A 227 7.79 -17.81 -4.10
C PRO A 227 8.49 -17.55 -5.44
N LYS A 228 9.06 -16.35 -5.67
CA LYS A 228 9.80 -15.96 -6.88
C LYS A 228 9.03 -16.24 -8.17
N ILE A 229 7.73 -15.93 -8.16
CA ILE A 229 6.85 -16.23 -9.29
C ILE A 229 7.17 -15.26 -10.43
N VAL A 230 7.55 -15.80 -11.59
CA VAL A 230 7.85 -15.02 -12.81
C VAL A 230 6.94 -15.41 -13.99
N ALA A 231 6.13 -16.45 -13.83
CA ALA A 231 5.21 -16.94 -14.86
C ALA A 231 3.93 -17.53 -14.24
N PHE A 232 2.78 -17.08 -14.73
CA PHE A 232 1.44 -17.54 -14.38
C PHE A 232 0.47 -17.38 -15.55
N LYS A 233 -0.55 -18.24 -15.62
CA LYS A 233 -1.53 -18.25 -16.72
C LYS A 233 -2.59 -17.16 -16.58
N ASN A 234 -3.09 -16.97 -15.35
CA ASN A 234 -4.14 -16.04 -14.98
C ASN A 234 -4.04 -15.72 -13.48
N ILE A 235 -4.95 -14.87 -12.99
CA ILE A 235 -4.97 -14.44 -11.58
C ILE A 235 -5.20 -15.62 -10.62
N ASP A 236 -5.99 -16.61 -11.01
CA ASP A 236 -6.27 -17.80 -10.17
C ASP A 236 -5.04 -18.72 -10.03
N ASP A 237 -4.31 -18.94 -11.13
CA ASP A 237 -3.04 -19.68 -11.13
C ASP A 237 -1.98 -18.96 -10.30
N LEU A 238 -1.91 -17.62 -10.41
CA LEU A 238 -1.04 -16.80 -9.56
C LEU A 238 -1.41 -16.98 -8.09
N GLY A 239 -2.69 -16.89 -7.74
CA GLY A 239 -3.17 -17.09 -6.38
C GLY A 239 -2.77 -18.45 -5.82
N THR A 240 -2.94 -19.51 -6.61
CA THR A 240 -2.58 -20.89 -6.24
C THR A 240 -1.07 -21.04 -6.02
N LYS A 241 -0.25 -20.40 -6.86
CA LYS A 241 1.22 -20.41 -6.70
C LYS A 241 1.67 -19.67 -5.44
N ILE A 242 0.94 -18.63 -5.01
CA ILE A 242 1.25 -17.87 -3.79
C ILE A 242 0.87 -18.66 -2.54
N ASP A 243 -0.17 -19.49 -2.56
CA ASP A 243 -0.68 -20.19 -1.37
C ASP A 243 0.39 -21.01 -0.63
N GLY A 244 1.37 -21.57 -1.36
CA GLY A 244 2.51 -22.25 -0.77
C GLY A 244 3.36 -21.37 0.15
N ALA A 245 3.54 -20.08 -0.21
CA ALA A 245 4.27 -19.10 0.58
C ALA A 245 3.48 -18.59 1.81
N LEU A 246 2.15 -18.76 1.81
CA LEU A 246 1.26 -18.31 2.88
C LEU A 246 1.06 -19.36 3.98
N LYS A 247 1.39 -20.64 3.74
CA LYS A 247 1.21 -21.72 4.72
C LYS A 247 1.93 -21.47 6.06
N GLY A 248 2.98 -20.66 6.05
CA GLY A 248 3.71 -20.27 7.25
C GLY A 248 3.06 -19.14 8.04
N ILE A 249 1.93 -18.59 7.57
CA ILE A 249 1.22 -17.47 8.20
C ILE A 249 -0.08 -18.01 8.81
N SER A 250 -0.18 -17.95 10.14
CA SER A 250 -1.37 -18.43 10.88
C SER A 250 -2.52 -17.44 10.88
N ASP A 251 -2.21 -16.14 10.79
CA ASP A 251 -3.18 -15.06 10.71
C ASP A 251 -3.76 -14.97 9.29
N ILE A 252 -5.07 -15.24 9.18
CA ILE A 252 -5.80 -15.28 7.91
C ILE A 252 -5.85 -13.89 7.27
N ASP A 253 -6.00 -12.83 8.07
CA ASP A 253 -6.09 -11.46 7.56
C ASP A 253 -4.73 -11.00 7.04
N LEU A 254 -3.63 -11.34 7.74
CA LEU A 254 -2.27 -11.12 7.25
C LEU A 254 -2.03 -11.86 5.94
N ALA A 255 -2.39 -13.15 5.88
CA ALA A 255 -2.19 -13.98 4.69
C ALA A 255 -2.94 -13.42 3.48
N ASN A 256 -4.18 -12.96 3.67
CA ASN A 256 -5.00 -12.35 2.61
C ASN A 256 -4.40 -11.03 2.11
N ASN A 257 -3.93 -10.17 3.01
CA ASN A 257 -3.30 -8.89 2.63
C ASN A 257 -1.95 -9.11 1.92
N VAL A 258 -1.13 -10.03 2.41
CA VAL A 258 0.12 -10.44 1.73
C VAL A 258 -0.18 -10.98 0.33
N LYS A 259 -1.18 -11.85 0.18
CA LYS A 259 -1.60 -12.39 -1.12
C LYS A 259 -2.03 -11.28 -2.08
N LYS A 260 -2.84 -10.34 -1.61
CA LYS A 260 -3.33 -9.20 -2.39
C LYS A 260 -2.16 -8.34 -2.90
N ILE A 261 -1.27 -7.93 -1.99
CA ILE A 261 -0.11 -7.08 -2.30
C ILE A 261 0.85 -7.78 -3.26
N TYR A 262 1.21 -9.03 -2.98
CA TYR A 262 2.11 -9.80 -3.84
C TYR A 262 1.52 -9.99 -5.23
N SER A 263 0.22 -10.24 -5.31
CA SER A 263 -0.50 -10.38 -6.59
C SER A 263 -0.53 -9.08 -7.39
N GLY A 264 -0.80 -7.94 -6.73
CA GLY A 264 -0.80 -6.62 -7.36
C GLY A 264 0.55 -6.21 -7.94
N LEU A 265 1.65 -6.64 -7.33
CA LEU A 265 3.03 -6.39 -7.78
C LEU A 265 3.55 -7.45 -8.76
N SER A 266 2.79 -8.49 -9.06
CA SER A 266 3.26 -9.60 -9.89
C SER A 266 2.96 -9.39 -11.37
N LYS A 267 3.98 -9.61 -12.21
CA LYS A 267 3.87 -9.58 -13.67
C LYS A 267 4.55 -10.81 -14.27
N ASN A 268 4.06 -11.23 -15.43
CA ASN A 268 4.73 -12.25 -16.23
C ASN A 268 6.02 -11.66 -16.81
N GLU A 269 7.14 -12.33 -16.53
CA GLU A 269 8.45 -11.94 -17.06
C GLU A 269 8.49 -12.10 -18.58
N LYS A 270 7.92 -13.21 -19.09
CA LYS A 270 7.82 -13.49 -20.52
C LYS A 270 6.38 -13.45 -20.97
N ILE A 271 6.11 -12.68 -22.02
CA ILE A 271 4.78 -12.47 -22.59
C ILE A 271 4.79 -13.00 -24.02
N PRO A 272 3.78 -13.79 -24.43
CA PRO A 272 3.64 -14.17 -25.84
C PRO A 272 3.53 -12.93 -26.72
N ASP A 273 4.31 -12.89 -27.80
CA ASP A 273 4.21 -11.83 -28.80
C ASP A 273 2.80 -11.84 -29.43
N PRO A 274 2.03 -10.74 -29.32
CA PRO A 274 0.72 -10.62 -29.94
C PRO A 274 0.73 -10.84 -31.45
N LYS A 275 1.83 -10.47 -32.12
CA LYS A 275 1.99 -10.62 -33.58
C LYS A 275 2.43 -12.04 -33.98
N LYS A 276 2.90 -12.84 -33.02
CA LYS A 276 3.45 -14.19 -33.21
C LYS A 276 4.61 -14.22 -34.21
N GLU A 277 5.33 -13.12 -34.35
CA GLU A 277 6.51 -12.97 -35.19
C GLU A 277 7.75 -13.50 -34.46
N THR A 278 7.79 -13.35 -33.13
CA THR A 278 8.87 -13.84 -32.27
C THR A 278 8.39 -14.83 -31.21
N GLY A 279 9.34 -15.47 -30.51
CA GLY A 279 9.06 -16.21 -29.28
C GLY A 279 8.60 -15.28 -28.13
N PRO A 280 8.27 -15.83 -26.94
CA PRO A 280 7.89 -15.02 -25.79
C PRO A 280 8.98 -14.02 -25.38
N LEU A 281 8.59 -12.75 -25.30
CA LEU A 281 9.48 -11.62 -25.07
C LEU A 281 9.45 -11.18 -23.61
N HIS A 282 10.55 -10.60 -23.14
CA HIS A 282 10.61 -10.04 -21.79
C HIS A 282 9.63 -8.86 -21.65
N TRP A 283 9.01 -8.66 -20.48
CA TRP A 283 8.08 -7.53 -20.23
C TRP A 283 8.70 -6.17 -20.60
N ILE A 284 9.98 -5.96 -20.23
CA ILE A 284 10.73 -4.73 -20.63
C ILE A 284 10.78 -4.60 -22.15
N GLY A 285 11.15 -5.67 -22.87
CA GLY A 285 11.18 -5.66 -24.34
C GLY A 285 9.82 -5.28 -24.91
N MET A 286 8.76 -5.95 -24.46
CA MET A 286 7.39 -5.68 -24.90
C MET A 286 6.88 -4.27 -24.59
N THR A 287 7.36 -3.66 -23.51
CA THR A 287 6.83 -2.38 -23.02
C THR A 287 7.59 -1.19 -23.60
N PHE A 288 8.89 -1.34 -23.82
CA PHE A 288 9.78 -0.24 -24.18
C PHE A 288 10.36 -0.34 -25.60
N ASP A 289 10.15 -1.46 -26.30
CA ASP A 289 10.54 -1.57 -27.71
C ASP A 289 9.71 -0.62 -28.57
N HIS A 290 10.39 0.28 -29.28
CA HIS A 290 9.81 1.29 -30.15
C HIS A 290 8.61 2.05 -29.53
N ALA A 291 8.60 2.20 -28.20
CA ALA A 291 7.59 2.96 -27.48
C ALA A 291 7.96 4.46 -27.53
N PRO A 292 7.05 5.39 -27.85
CA PRO A 292 7.35 6.82 -27.77
C PRO A 292 7.82 7.24 -26.37
N ALA A 293 8.66 8.28 -26.27
CA ALA A 293 9.20 8.76 -25.00
C ALA A 293 8.10 9.04 -23.96
N VAL A 294 6.99 9.68 -24.36
CA VAL A 294 5.85 9.93 -23.45
C VAL A 294 5.17 8.65 -22.96
N ALA A 295 5.13 7.59 -23.79
CA ALA A 295 4.57 6.30 -23.41
C ALA A 295 5.50 5.53 -22.47
N ALA A 296 6.81 5.59 -22.70
CA ALA A 296 7.81 5.01 -21.80
C ALA A 296 7.76 5.66 -20.40
N ILE A 297 7.62 7.00 -20.35
CA ILE A 297 7.43 7.72 -19.08
C ILE A 297 6.14 7.27 -18.38
N ALA A 298 5.02 7.17 -19.11
CA ALA A 298 3.75 6.70 -18.56
C ALA A 298 3.83 5.26 -18.01
N ALA A 299 4.55 4.37 -18.69
CA ALA A 299 4.78 3.01 -18.22
C ALA A 299 5.60 2.98 -16.91
N LEU A 300 6.64 3.82 -16.81
CA LEU A 300 7.41 3.97 -15.57
C LEU A 300 6.56 4.55 -14.43
N SER A 301 5.72 5.55 -14.70
CA SER A 301 4.77 6.07 -13.71
C SER A 301 3.72 5.06 -13.28
N GLY A 302 3.33 4.15 -14.18
CA GLY A 302 2.49 3.00 -13.84
C GLY A 302 3.15 2.10 -12.79
N LEU A 303 4.45 1.82 -12.92
CA LEU A 303 5.21 1.10 -11.89
C LEU A 303 5.25 1.86 -10.56
N GLN A 304 5.37 3.20 -10.57
CA GLN A 304 5.27 4.01 -9.36
C GLN A 304 3.89 3.85 -8.70
N SER A 305 2.83 3.78 -9.50
CA SER A 305 1.45 3.58 -9.02
C SER A 305 1.28 2.24 -8.30
N GLU A 306 1.86 1.18 -8.86
CA GLU A 306 1.83 -0.15 -8.25
C GLU A 306 2.58 -0.19 -6.92
N VAL A 307 3.76 0.44 -6.87
CA VAL A 307 4.55 0.59 -5.64
C VAL A 307 3.77 1.35 -4.57
N LEU A 308 3.18 2.50 -4.92
CA LEU A 308 2.46 3.36 -3.97
C LEU A 308 1.17 2.70 -3.48
N THR A 309 0.45 2.01 -4.36
CA THR A 309 -0.75 1.25 -3.99
C THR A 309 -0.40 0.13 -3.01
N ALA A 310 0.65 -0.63 -3.30
CA ALA A 310 1.12 -1.71 -2.44
C ALA A 310 1.59 -1.19 -1.07
N ARG A 311 2.33 -0.07 -1.05
CA ARG A 311 2.69 0.64 0.19
C ARG A 311 1.44 1.01 0.97
N ALA A 312 0.49 1.71 0.36
CA ALA A 312 -0.67 2.23 1.06
C ALA A 312 -1.57 1.10 1.59
N ASP A 313 -1.70 -0.01 0.86
CA ASP A 313 -2.37 -1.22 1.35
C ASP A 313 -1.66 -1.85 2.56
N ALA A 314 -0.33 -1.97 2.50
CA ALA A 314 0.46 -2.48 3.62
C ALA A 314 0.33 -1.61 4.88
N LEU A 315 0.44 -0.30 4.72
CA LEU A 315 0.30 0.67 5.80
C LEU A 315 -1.11 0.68 6.38
N THR A 316 -2.15 0.55 5.54
CA THR A 316 -3.55 0.46 5.99
C THR A 316 -3.77 -0.78 6.84
N TYR A 317 -3.26 -1.93 6.41
CA TYR A 317 -3.33 -3.16 7.20
C TYR A 317 -2.65 -2.99 8.56
N LEU A 318 -1.41 -2.48 8.58
CA LEU A 318 -0.65 -2.30 9.81
C LEU A 318 -1.30 -1.28 10.76
N ALA A 319 -1.82 -0.17 10.25
CA ALA A 319 -2.57 0.80 11.06
C ALA A 319 -3.86 0.20 11.64
N GLY A 320 -4.52 -0.69 10.90
CA GLY A 320 -5.69 -1.44 11.35
C GLY A 320 -5.42 -2.29 12.60
N LEU A 321 -4.19 -2.78 12.78
CA LEU A 321 -3.78 -3.54 13.98
C LEU A 321 -3.80 -2.70 15.27
N ILE A 322 -3.72 -1.36 15.15
CA ILE A 322 -3.82 -0.42 16.28
C ILE A 322 -5.26 0.08 16.45
N GLY A 323 -6.02 0.15 15.35
CA GLY A 323 -7.40 0.68 15.32
C GLY A 323 -8.47 -0.26 15.87
N GLY A 324 -8.18 -1.55 16.02
CA GLY A 324 -9.04 -2.43 16.79
C GLY A 324 -8.63 -2.42 18.25
N GLY A 325 -9.39 -1.73 19.11
CA GLY A 325 -9.48 -2.20 20.49
C GLY A 325 -9.72 -3.72 20.45
N SER A 326 -9.08 -4.49 21.34
CA SER A 326 -9.25 -5.95 21.37
C SER A 326 -10.72 -6.36 21.52
N TYR A 327 -11.60 -5.42 21.88
CA TYR A 327 -13.03 -5.58 22.07
C TYR A 327 -13.81 -4.79 21.01
N SER A 328 -14.86 -5.41 20.49
CA SER A 328 -15.87 -4.81 19.60
C SER A 328 -17.00 -4.25 20.46
N PHE A 329 -17.56 -3.10 20.08
CA PHE A 329 -18.80 -2.53 20.66
C PHE A 329 -19.64 -1.92 19.53
N ASN A 330 -20.96 -2.12 19.59
CA ASN A 330 -21.90 -1.62 18.59
C ASN A 330 -23.07 -0.82 19.19
N ALA A 331 -23.16 -0.76 20.52
CA ALA A 331 -24.16 0.00 21.25
C ALA A 331 -23.51 0.79 22.40
N VAL A 332 -24.07 1.96 22.68
CA VAL A 332 -23.61 2.84 23.75
C VAL A 332 -24.84 3.35 24.51
N GLU A 333 -24.82 3.29 25.84
CA GLU A 333 -25.91 3.68 26.72
C GLU A 333 -25.39 4.43 27.95
N GLY A 334 -26.09 5.48 28.38
CA GLY A 334 -25.80 6.16 29.65
C GLY A 334 -26.32 5.35 30.84
N ARG A 335 -25.50 5.16 31.87
CA ARG A 335 -25.88 4.53 33.14
C ARG A 335 -25.58 5.46 34.30
N ALA A 336 -26.48 5.46 35.28
CA ALA A 336 -26.34 6.25 36.50
C ALA A 336 -26.44 5.36 37.73
N PHE A 337 -25.54 5.54 38.69
CA PHE A 337 -25.45 4.77 39.92
C PHE A 337 -25.60 5.71 41.11
N ALA A 338 -26.67 5.51 41.87
CA ALA A 338 -26.94 6.24 43.10
C ALA A 338 -26.63 5.34 44.32
N PRO A 339 -26.34 5.93 45.49
CA PRO A 339 -26.23 5.19 46.75
C PRO A 339 -27.51 4.38 47.03
N PRO A 340 -27.39 3.17 47.61
CA PRO A 340 -28.52 2.26 47.79
C PRO A 340 -29.57 2.77 48.79
N ALA A 341 -29.22 3.73 49.65
CA ALA A 341 -30.13 4.38 50.60
C ALA A 341 -29.67 5.82 50.90
N ALA A 342 -30.62 6.67 51.29
CA ALA A 342 -30.34 8.04 51.73
C ALA A 342 -31.32 8.48 52.83
N ALA A 343 -30.83 9.27 53.79
CA ALA A 343 -31.66 9.86 54.83
C ALA A 343 -32.47 11.05 54.31
N ALA A 344 -33.64 11.29 54.89
CA ALA A 344 -34.49 12.43 54.55
C ALA A 344 -33.72 13.77 54.72
N GLY A 345 -33.64 14.56 53.65
CA GLY A 345 -32.93 15.85 53.64
C GLY A 345 -31.43 15.78 53.34
N ALA A 346 -30.84 14.60 53.10
CA ALA A 346 -29.43 14.48 52.76
C ALA A 346 -29.12 14.85 51.30
N THR A 347 -27.96 15.47 51.06
CA THR A 347 -27.42 15.72 49.71
C THR A 347 -26.81 14.44 49.15
N ILE A 348 -27.32 13.97 48.00
CA ILE A 348 -26.88 12.71 47.36
C ILE A 348 -25.99 13.05 46.14
N LYS A 349 -24.93 12.26 45.94
CA LYS A 349 -24.10 12.28 44.74
C LYS A 349 -24.37 11.01 43.92
N MET A 350 -24.38 11.12 42.60
CA MET A 350 -24.66 10.03 41.67
C MET A 350 -23.55 9.96 40.63
N ASP A 351 -23.06 8.76 40.34
CA ASP A 351 -22.08 8.53 39.30
C ASP A 351 -22.80 8.31 37.97
N VAL A 352 -22.51 9.14 36.97
CA VAL A 352 -23.05 9.01 35.60
C VAL A 352 -21.93 8.62 34.66
N MET A 353 -22.09 7.51 33.96
CA MET A 353 -21.09 6.99 33.02
C MET A 353 -21.73 6.59 31.70
N MET A 354 -20.93 6.62 30.64
CA MET A 354 -21.27 6.05 29.34
C MET A 354 -20.77 4.62 29.27
N VAL A 355 -21.65 3.67 28.95
CA VAL A 355 -21.32 2.25 28.84
C VAL A 355 -21.40 1.84 27.37
N ALA A 356 -20.31 1.30 26.84
CA ALA A 356 -20.25 0.72 25.49
C ALA A 356 -20.27 -0.82 25.58
N TYR A 357 -21.10 -1.46 24.76
CA TYR A 357 -21.26 -2.92 24.72
C TYR A 357 -21.57 -3.42 23.30
N ASP A 358 -21.55 -4.73 23.11
CA ASP A 358 -21.83 -5.40 21.84
C ASP A 358 -23.11 -6.23 21.99
N THR A 359 -24.16 -5.87 21.24
CA THR A 359 -25.46 -6.54 21.29
C THR A 359 -25.43 -7.96 20.73
N GLU A 360 -24.45 -8.27 19.87
CA GLU A 360 -24.28 -9.58 19.23
C GLU A 360 -23.37 -10.49 20.05
N LYS A 361 -22.40 -9.93 20.80
CA LYS A 361 -21.47 -10.70 21.65
C LYS A 361 -21.86 -10.66 23.12
N GLN A 362 -22.45 -11.75 23.58
CA GLN A 362 -22.94 -11.87 24.96
C GLN A 362 -21.79 -11.96 25.98
N PRO A 363 -21.88 -11.23 27.11
CA PRO A 363 -20.89 -11.31 28.18
C PRO A 363 -21.00 -12.63 28.96
N ILE A 364 -19.89 -13.07 29.54
CA ILE A 364 -19.84 -14.24 30.44
C ILE A 364 -19.91 -13.73 31.87
N VAL A 365 -21.06 -13.89 32.54
CA VAL A 365 -21.24 -13.42 33.92
C VAL A 365 -21.23 -14.59 34.89
N ASN A 366 -20.32 -14.55 35.85
CA ASN A 366 -20.20 -15.54 36.93
C ASN A 366 -20.46 -14.81 38.27
N PRO A 367 -21.71 -14.80 38.74
CA PRO A 367 -22.04 -14.20 40.02
C PRO A 367 -21.61 -15.12 41.18
N ASN A 368 -21.15 -14.55 42.29
CA ASN A 368 -20.76 -15.34 43.48
C ASN A 368 -21.99 -15.79 44.30
N GLN A 369 -23.11 -15.06 44.18
CA GLN A 369 -24.41 -15.38 44.75
C GLN A 369 -25.49 -15.32 43.66
N GLY A 370 -26.68 -15.90 43.87
CA GLY A 370 -27.77 -15.83 42.90
C GLY A 370 -27.57 -16.64 41.62
N LYS A 371 -28.43 -16.43 40.63
CA LYS A 371 -28.44 -17.18 39.36
C LYS A 371 -28.61 -16.25 38.16
N VAL A 372 -27.81 -16.47 37.12
CA VAL A 372 -28.00 -15.79 35.83
C VAL A 372 -29.26 -16.35 35.18
N ILE A 373 -30.27 -15.50 34.95
CA ILE A 373 -31.56 -15.89 34.39
C ILE A 373 -31.64 -15.64 32.88
N GLU A 374 -30.93 -14.63 32.38
CA GLU A 374 -30.92 -14.29 30.95
C GLU A 374 -29.60 -13.61 30.59
N THR A 375 -29.06 -13.92 29.41
CA THR A 375 -27.97 -13.16 28.80
C THR A 375 -28.36 -12.85 27.36
N LYS A 376 -28.68 -11.59 27.09
CA LYS A 376 -29.20 -11.12 25.79
C LYS A 376 -28.84 -9.66 25.57
N ASP A 377 -28.70 -9.25 24.31
CA ASP A 377 -28.42 -7.86 23.90
C ASP A 377 -27.18 -7.25 24.59
N GLY A 378 -26.15 -8.07 24.86
CA GLY A 378 -24.88 -7.60 25.42
C GLY A 378 -24.90 -7.38 26.93
N LYS A 379 -25.97 -7.82 27.63
CA LYS A 379 -26.13 -7.75 29.08
C LYS A 379 -26.59 -9.09 29.66
N ALA A 380 -26.27 -9.33 30.93
CA ALA A 380 -26.81 -10.45 31.70
C ALA A 380 -27.69 -9.94 32.83
N ILE A 381 -28.79 -10.64 33.08
CA ILE A 381 -29.70 -10.41 34.20
C ILE A 381 -29.45 -11.51 35.23
N VAL A 382 -29.14 -11.10 36.47
CA VAL A 382 -28.87 -11.99 37.58
C VAL A 382 -29.95 -11.81 38.64
N GLU A 383 -30.56 -12.91 39.05
CA GLU A 383 -31.60 -12.96 40.07
C GLU A 383 -30.99 -13.39 41.42
N PHE A 384 -31.43 -12.73 42.50
CA PHE A 384 -30.99 -12.99 43.86
C PHE A 384 -32.19 -12.97 44.82
N THR A 385 -32.11 -13.72 45.92
CA THR A 385 -33.12 -13.71 46.98
C THR A 385 -32.57 -12.95 48.19
N ALA A 386 -33.23 -11.86 48.58
CA ALA A 386 -32.86 -11.04 49.73
C ALA A 386 -33.05 -11.81 51.07
N PRO A 387 -32.22 -11.56 52.10
CA PRO A 387 -32.42 -12.10 53.44
C PRO A 387 -33.55 -11.34 54.17
N SER A 388 -33.98 -11.82 55.34
CA SER A 388 -35.11 -11.23 56.08
C SER A 388 -34.84 -9.83 56.65
N SER A 389 -33.58 -9.44 56.84
CA SER A 389 -33.14 -8.10 57.28
C SER A 389 -31.61 -8.01 57.19
N GLY A 390 -31.06 -6.81 56.99
CA GLY A 390 -29.61 -6.54 57.09
C GLY A 390 -28.97 -6.14 55.76
N GLU A 391 -27.64 -6.21 55.69
CA GLU A 391 -26.89 -5.86 54.47
C GLU A 391 -26.56 -7.10 53.64
N MET A 392 -26.66 -6.97 52.32
CA MET A 392 -26.31 -8.00 51.35
C MET A 392 -25.28 -7.43 50.37
N GLU A 393 -24.12 -8.07 50.28
CA GLU A 393 -23.13 -7.79 49.23
C GLU A 393 -23.37 -8.68 48.01
N LEU A 394 -23.54 -8.05 46.85
CA LEU A 394 -23.69 -8.69 45.55
C LEU A 394 -22.36 -8.59 44.81
N THR A 395 -21.67 -9.72 44.69
CA THR A 395 -20.33 -9.79 44.08
C THR A 395 -20.27 -10.78 42.93
N GLY A 396 -19.34 -10.56 42.00
CA GLY A 396 -19.10 -11.53 40.93
C GLY A 396 -18.06 -11.06 39.92
N THR A 397 -18.00 -11.76 38.79
CA THR A 397 -17.16 -11.40 37.65
C THR A 397 -17.97 -11.32 36.35
N VAL A 398 -17.57 -10.42 35.47
CA VAL A 398 -18.06 -10.29 34.10
C VAL A 398 -16.88 -10.41 33.14
N GLY A 399 -17.04 -11.25 32.12
CA GLY A 399 -16.03 -11.56 31.12
C GLY A 399 -16.46 -11.15 29.73
N ILE A 400 -15.55 -10.59 28.95
CA ILE A 400 -15.76 -10.28 27.52
C ILE A 400 -14.67 -10.98 26.71
N LYS A 401 -15.06 -11.58 25.57
CA LYS A 401 -14.13 -12.16 24.60
C LYS A 401 -13.52 -11.07 23.73
N ASP A 402 -12.21 -11.09 23.59
CA ASP A 402 -11.51 -10.28 22.61
C ASP A 402 -11.69 -10.84 21.18
N LYS A 403 -11.22 -10.09 20.16
CA LYS A 403 -11.22 -10.51 18.75
C LYS A 403 -10.45 -11.82 18.49
N ASN A 404 -9.58 -12.23 19.42
CA ASN A 404 -8.76 -13.44 19.35
C ASN A 404 -9.38 -14.62 20.11
N GLY A 405 -10.55 -14.45 20.73
CA GLY A 405 -11.24 -15.48 21.51
C GLY A 405 -10.79 -15.60 22.98
N THR A 406 -9.86 -14.76 23.44
CA THR A 406 -9.41 -14.71 24.85
C THR A 406 -10.42 -13.97 25.71
N VAL A 407 -10.77 -14.53 26.87
CA VAL A 407 -11.73 -13.90 27.80
C VAL A 407 -10.98 -13.08 28.84
N LYS A 408 -11.31 -11.80 28.97
CA LYS A 408 -10.85 -10.95 30.09
C LYS A 408 -11.99 -10.76 31.08
N TYR A 409 -11.74 -11.05 32.35
CA TYR A 409 -12.69 -10.86 33.45
C TYR A 409 -12.43 -9.58 34.22
N ALA A 410 -13.50 -8.90 34.61
CA ALA A 410 -13.53 -7.80 35.57
C ALA A 410 -14.42 -8.16 36.75
N LYS A 411 -14.08 -7.70 37.96
CA LYS A 411 -14.89 -7.91 39.16
C LYS A 411 -15.94 -6.80 39.28
N TYR A 412 -17.13 -7.14 39.75
CA TYR A 412 -18.14 -6.18 40.19
C TYR A 412 -18.52 -6.45 41.64
N ASN A 413 -18.86 -5.39 42.37
CA ASN A 413 -19.39 -5.44 43.73
C ASN A 413 -20.42 -4.32 43.92
N THR A 414 -21.55 -4.60 44.55
CA THR A 414 -22.49 -3.61 45.04
C THR A 414 -23.14 -4.09 46.34
N THR A 415 -23.48 -3.17 47.24
CA THR A 415 -24.10 -3.50 48.54
C THR A 415 -25.55 -3.02 48.53
N LEU A 416 -26.45 -3.89 48.97
CA LEU A 416 -27.88 -3.62 49.12
C LEU A 416 -28.25 -3.69 50.60
N GLN A 417 -28.95 -2.68 51.10
CA GLN A 417 -29.55 -2.72 52.43
C GLN A 417 -30.98 -3.24 52.32
N VAL A 418 -31.28 -4.33 53.04
CA VAL A 418 -32.59 -4.96 53.07
C VAL A 418 -33.32 -4.49 54.32
N VAL A 419 -34.32 -3.64 54.08
CA VAL A 419 -35.14 -2.95 55.09
C VAL A 419 -36.37 -3.78 55.45
#